data_AF-A0A7W1NYI3-F1
#
_entry.id   AF-A0A7W1NYI3-F1
#
_cell.length_a   1.000
_cell.length_b   1.000
_cell.length_c   1.000
_cell.angle_alpha   90.00
_cell.angle_beta   90.00
_cell.angle_gamma   90.00
#
_symmetry.space_group_name_H-M   'P 1'
#
loop_
_entity.id
_entity.type
_entity.pdbx_description
1 polymer ?
#
loop_
_entity_poly.entity_id
_entity_poly.type
_entity_poly.pdbx_seq_one_letter_code
_entity_poly.pdbx_strand_id
1 'polypeptide(L)'
;MLDLKEHLKTLVEAHAPSGHEEPIREIIRSVWKPLTTRFEQDGLGSLIGIKQATHPTKPARKIMLAAHMDEIGLMVRDVVDGFIFVHRISGVDARIMMAQPVMVHGKRPLPGLVSTVPPHLLKADARKKYPTFDELVIDVGLPAAEVADLVQIGDLITPDVAMLELSGKKLAA
;
A
#
# COMPACT_ATOMS: atom_id res chain seq x y z
N MET A 1 2.64 -17.91 21.93
CA MET A 1 1.27 -17.55 21.49
C MET A 1 1.41 -16.31 20.62
N LEU A 2 0.73 -16.25 19.47
CA LEU A 2 0.82 -15.10 18.56
C LEU A 2 0.28 -13.85 19.26
N ASP A 3 1.06 -12.78 19.29
CA ASP A 3 0.55 -11.46 19.67
C ASP A 3 -0.23 -10.88 18.48
N LEU A 4 -1.56 -10.86 18.60
CA LEU A 4 -2.44 -10.42 17.52
C LEU A 4 -2.29 -8.93 17.22
N LYS A 5 -2.00 -8.10 18.21
CA LYS A 5 -1.89 -6.66 18.01
C LYS A 5 -0.61 -6.33 17.27
N GLU A 6 0.50 -6.91 17.69
CA GLU A 6 1.78 -6.75 16.99
C GLU A 6 1.71 -7.34 15.58
N HIS A 7 1.08 -8.51 15.41
CA HIS A 7 0.91 -9.05 14.06
C HIS A 7 0.05 -8.14 13.17
N LEU A 8 -1.06 -7.60 13.68
CA LEU A 8 -1.87 -6.64 12.92
C LEU A 8 -1.06 -5.38 12.55
N LYS A 9 -0.23 -4.86 13.46
CA LYS A 9 0.69 -3.76 13.18
C LYS A 9 1.61 -4.09 12.00
N THR A 10 2.22 -5.28 12.00
CA THR A 10 3.11 -5.71 10.91
C THR A 10 2.39 -5.84 9.57
N LEU A 11 1.09 -6.18 9.56
CA LEU A 11 0.31 -6.27 8.33
C LEU A 11 -0.09 -4.88 7.81
N VAL A 12 -0.50 -3.98 8.71
CA VAL A 12 -0.96 -2.62 8.38
C VAL A 12 0.18 -1.72 7.90
N GLU A 13 1.36 -1.85 8.50
CA GLU A 13 2.52 -1.00 8.18
C GLU A 13 3.40 -1.56 7.05
N ALA A 14 3.03 -2.70 6.47
CA ALA A 14 3.75 -3.28 5.36
C ALA A 14 3.30 -2.67 4.02
N HIS A 15 4.27 -2.29 3.20
CA HIS A 15 4.01 -1.78 1.86
C HIS A 15 3.87 -2.92 0.84
N ALA A 16 2.68 -3.06 0.24
CA ALA A 16 2.34 -4.16 -0.64
C ALA A 16 1.22 -3.79 -1.65
N PRO A 17 1.44 -2.82 -2.55
CA PRO A 17 0.41 -2.42 -3.50
C PRO A 17 0.12 -3.56 -4.50
N SER A 18 -1.03 -3.50 -5.17
CA SER A 18 -1.44 -4.54 -6.13
C SER A 18 -0.33 -4.86 -7.15
N GLY A 19 -0.02 -6.14 -7.31
CA GLY A 19 1.06 -6.69 -8.14
C GLY A 19 2.44 -6.79 -7.46
N HIS A 20 2.59 -6.28 -6.24
CA HIS A 20 3.84 -6.26 -5.48
C HIS A 20 3.65 -6.75 -4.03
N GLU A 21 2.83 -7.79 -3.86
CA GLU A 21 2.40 -8.31 -2.55
C GLU A 21 3.44 -9.24 -1.89
N GLU A 22 4.68 -9.28 -2.39
CA GLU A 22 5.72 -10.15 -1.83
C GLU A 22 6.03 -9.87 -0.35
N PRO A 23 6.22 -8.62 0.10
CA PRO A 23 6.55 -8.33 1.50
C PRO A 23 5.47 -8.84 2.46
N ILE A 24 4.20 -8.52 2.19
CA ILE A 24 3.07 -8.95 3.02
C ILE A 24 2.86 -10.47 2.96
N ARG A 25 3.08 -11.10 1.80
CA ARG A 25 3.00 -12.54 1.62
C ARG A 25 3.96 -13.28 2.54
N GLU A 26 5.20 -12.80 2.67
CA GLU A 26 6.19 -13.45 3.54
C GLU A 26 5.88 -13.25 5.04
N ILE A 27 5.35 -12.08 5.42
CA ILE A 27 4.82 -11.85 6.78
C ILE A 27 3.73 -12.87 7.09
N ILE A 28 2.73 -13.02 6.22
CA ILE A 28 1.61 -13.97 6.40
C ILE A 28 2.12 -15.42 6.43
N ARG A 29 3.00 -15.80 5.49
CA ARG A 29 3.57 -17.15 5.40
C ARG A 29 4.26 -17.56 6.70
N SER A 30 5.04 -16.65 7.29
CA SER A 30 5.79 -16.92 8.52
C SER A 30 4.85 -17.28 9.68
N VAL A 31 3.74 -16.55 9.84
CA VAL A 31 2.74 -16.75 10.89
C VAL A 31 1.87 -17.98 10.62
N TRP A 32 1.59 -18.29 9.35
CA TRP A 32 0.77 -19.44 8.96
C TRP A 32 1.52 -20.78 9.00
N LYS A 33 2.86 -20.77 9.05
CA LYS A 33 3.69 -21.98 9.03
C LYS A 33 3.31 -23.04 10.09
N PRO A 34 3.07 -22.70 11.38
CA PRO A 34 2.59 -23.68 12.36
C PRO A 34 1.11 -24.05 12.21
N LEU A 35 0.32 -23.28 11.45
CA LEU A 35 -1.13 -23.45 11.34
C LEU A 35 -1.52 -24.36 10.18
N THR A 36 -0.74 -24.33 9.11
CA THR A 36 -1.02 -24.99 7.83
C THR A 36 -0.19 -26.27 7.66
N THR A 37 -0.68 -27.20 6.85
CA THR A 37 0.02 -28.45 6.51
C THR A 37 0.98 -28.25 5.34
N ARG A 38 0.59 -27.42 4.37
CA ARG A 38 1.42 -27.03 3.23
C ARG A 38 0.98 -25.68 2.69
N PHE A 39 1.85 -25.08 1.87
CA PHE A 39 1.55 -23.88 1.10
C PHE A 39 1.56 -24.18 -0.38
N GLU A 40 0.70 -23.49 -1.10
CA GLU A 40 0.72 -23.36 -2.55
C GLU A 40 0.77 -21.85 -2.88
N GLN A 41 1.33 -21.49 -4.03
CA GLN A 41 1.33 -20.13 -4.54
C GLN A 41 0.94 -20.18 -6.01
N ASP A 42 -0.01 -19.33 -6.42
CA ASP A 42 -0.43 -19.28 -7.82
C ASP A 42 0.51 -18.42 -8.68
N GLY A 43 0.24 -18.38 -9.99
CA GLY A 43 1.07 -17.63 -10.95
C GLY A 43 0.99 -16.11 -10.83
N LEU A 44 0.02 -15.57 -10.08
CA LEU A 44 -0.12 -14.14 -9.82
C LEU A 44 0.49 -13.75 -8.47
N GLY A 45 0.68 -14.70 -7.56
CA GLY A 45 1.33 -14.49 -6.27
C GLY A 45 0.43 -14.71 -5.05
N SER A 46 -0.81 -15.20 -5.21
CA SER A 46 -1.68 -15.50 -4.07
C SER A 46 -1.08 -16.58 -3.18
N LEU A 47 -1.09 -16.38 -1.86
CA LEU A 47 -0.65 -17.39 -0.89
C LEU A 47 -1.82 -18.29 -0.45
N ILE A 48 -1.70 -19.59 -0.68
CA ILE A 48 -2.72 -20.57 -0.34
C ILE A 48 -2.20 -21.48 0.78
N GLY A 49 -2.65 -21.24 2.00
CA GLY A 49 -2.36 -22.09 3.16
C GLY A 49 -3.36 -23.25 3.28
N ILE A 50 -2.89 -24.48 3.20
CA ILE A 50 -3.77 -25.67 3.22
C ILE A 50 -3.68 -26.35 4.58
N LYS A 51 -4.79 -26.37 5.32
CA LYS A 51 -4.95 -27.16 6.54
C LYS A 51 -5.75 -28.42 6.26
N GLN A 52 -5.16 -29.59 6.48
CA GLN A 52 -5.88 -30.85 6.35
C GLN A 52 -6.87 -31.04 7.51
N ALA A 53 -8.04 -31.61 7.19
CA ALA A 53 -9.05 -31.94 8.19
C ALA A 53 -8.51 -33.02 9.15
N THR A 54 -8.79 -32.86 10.44
CA THR A 54 -8.49 -33.89 11.45
C THR A 54 -9.34 -35.16 11.24
N HIS A 55 -10.55 -34.99 10.70
CA HIS A 55 -11.46 -36.07 10.35
C HIS A 55 -11.91 -35.93 8.88
N PRO A 56 -11.18 -36.53 7.93
CA PRO A 56 -11.49 -36.42 6.51
C PRO A 56 -12.79 -37.16 6.15
N THR A 57 -13.64 -36.54 5.32
CA THR A 57 -14.86 -37.15 4.77
C THR A 57 -14.64 -37.65 3.35
N LYS A 58 -15.54 -38.52 2.84
CA LYS A 58 -15.62 -38.91 1.44
C LYS A 58 -17.02 -38.58 0.89
N PRO A 59 -17.14 -37.68 -0.10
CA PRO A 59 -16.07 -36.87 -0.69
C PRO A 59 -15.50 -35.86 0.31
N ALA A 60 -14.27 -35.41 0.07
CA ALA A 60 -13.62 -34.41 0.92
C ALA A 60 -14.37 -33.08 0.81
N ARG A 61 -14.82 -32.53 1.95
CA ARG A 61 -15.37 -31.17 2.00
C ARG A 61 -14.23 -30.16 2.01
N LYS A 62 -14.34 -29.11 1.21
CA LYS A 62 -13.37 -28.00 1.13
C LYS A 62 -14.05 -26.70 1.55
N ILE A 63 -13.37 -25.90 2.34
CA ILE A 63 -13.80 -24.55 2.74
C ILE A 63 -12.66 -23.61 2.36
N MET A 64 -12.98 -22.53 1.67
CA MET A 64 -12.04 -21.46 1.32
C MET A 64 -12.40 -20.22 2.11
N LEU A 65 -11.41 -19.68 2.83
CA LEU A 65 -11.47 -18.36 3.46
C LEU A 65 -10.49 -17.49 2.70
N ALA A 66 -10.96 -16.37 2.16
CA ALA A 66 -10.17 -15.49 1.32
C ALA A 66 -10.21 -14.06 1.87
N ALA A 67 -9.04 -13.45 1.94
CA ALA A 67 -8.81 -12.02 2.12
C ALA A 67 -7.72 -11.63 1.13
N HIS A 68 -7.82 -10.45 0.54
CA HIS A 68 -6.81 -9.94 -0.38
C HIS A 68 -5.61 -9.37 0.41
N MET A 69 -4.42 -9.48 -0.15
CA MET A 69 -3.16 -9.06 0.50
C MET A 69 -2.75 -7.65 0.08
N ASP A 70 -3.20 -7.22 -1.09
CA ASP A 70 -2.81 -5.97 -1.70
C ASP A 70 -3.46 -4.77 -1.02
N GLU A 71 -2.75 -3.66 -1.05
CA GLU A 71 -3.26 -2.35 -0.67
C GLU A 71 -3.40 -1.43 -1.89
N ILE A 72 -4.08 -0.31 -1.65
CA ILE A 72 -4.12 0.79 -2.60
C ILE A 72 -2.74 1.44 -2.72
N GLY A 73 -2.46 2.04 -3.88
CA GLY A 73 -1.19 2.73 -4.09
C GLY A 73 -1.27 3.74 -5.21
N LEU A 74 -0.12 4.34 -5.53
CA LEU A 74 0.09 5.20 -6.67
C LEU A 74 1.31 4.70 -7.44
N MET A 75 1.45 5.18 -8.67
CA MET A 75 2.59 4.87 -9.54
C MET A 75 3.12 6.17 -10.11
N VAL A 76 4.45 6.30 -10.16
CA VAL A 76 5.10 7.44 -10.81
C VAL A 76 4.73 7.47 -12.28
N ARG A 77 4.11 8.58 -12.70
CA ARG A 77 3.81 8.90 -14.09
C ARG A 77 4.93 9.69 -14.73
N ASP A 78 5.43 10.71 -14.03
CA ASP A 78 6.40 11.66 -14.54
C ASP A 78 7.15 12.35 -13.39
N VAL A 79 8.31 12.95 -13.70
CA VAL A 79 9.10 13.73 -12.76
C VAL A 79 9.46 15.06 -13.42
N VAL A 80 8.96 16.17 -12.87
CA VAL A 80 9.18 17.52 -13.42
C VAL A 80 9.64 18.45 -12.31
N ASP A 81 10.80 19.09 -12.48
CA ASP A 81 11.39 20.02 -11.51
C ASP A 81 11.52 19.45 -10.07
N GLY A 82 11.69 18.14 -9.95
CA GLY A 82 11.77 17.43 -8.67
C GLY A 82 10.42 17.01 -8.06
N PHE A 83 9.31 17.40 -8.67
CA PHE A 83 7.97 16.95 -8.28
C PHE A 83 7.57 15.69 -9.05
N ILE A 84 6.98 14.74 -8.32
CA ILE A 84 6.59 13.44 -8.83
C ILE A 84 5.10 13.47 -9.16
N PHE A 85 4.74 13.28 -10.42
CA PHE A 85 3.37 13.14 -10.86
C PHE A 85 2.96 11.67 -10.84
N VAL A 86 1.67 11.40 -10.60
CA VAL A 86 1.22 10.04 -10.29
C VAL A 86 -0.01 9.59 -11.06
N HIS A 87 -0.09 8.28 -11.27
CA HIS A 87 -1.32 7.56 -11.54
C HIS A 87 -1.77 6.80 -10.29
N ARG A 88 -3.07 6.56 -10.16
CA ARG A 88 -3.61 5.71 -9.09
C ARG A 88 -3.44 4.23 -9.43
N ILE A 89 -3.11 3.43 -8.44
CA ILE A 89 -3.23 1.97 -8.45
C ILE A 89 -4.48 1.63 -7.64
N SER A 90 -5.43 0.92 -8.25
CA SER A 90 -6.72 0.59 -7.63
C SER A 90 -7.62 1.83 -7.35
N GLY A 91 -8.61 1.67 -6.49
CA GLY A 91 -9.71 2.62 -6.24
C GLY A 91 -9.38 3.81 -5.32
N VAL A 92 -8.20 4.42 -5.46
CA VAL A 92 -7.79 5.55 -4.59
C VAL A 92 -8.66 6.79 -4.87
N ASP A 93 -9.04 7.47 -3.80
CA ASP A 93 -9.79 8.73 -3.84
C ASP A 93 -8.85 9.92 -3.62
N ALA A 94 -8.76 10.83 -4.59
CA ALA A 94 -7.89 12.00 -4.51
C ALA A 94 -8.19 12.91 -3.31
N ARG A 95 -9.42 12.89 -2.80
CA ARG A 95 -9.84 13.73 -1.66
C ARG A 95 -9.13 13.38 -0.36
N ILE A 96 -8.79 12.10 -0.16
CA ILE A 96 -8.10 11.63 1.05
C ILE A 96 -6.57 11.65 0.89
N MET A 97 -6.07 11.87 -0.33
CA MET A 97 -4.63 11.86 -0.58
C MET A 97 -3.98 13.22 -0.32
N MET A 98 -4.71 14.33 -0.31
CA MET A 98 -4.10 15.65 -0.06
C MET A 98 -3.41 15.69 1.31
N ALA A 99 -2.15 16.11 1.34
CA ALA A 99 -1.31 16.14 2.54
C ALA A 99 -1.09 14.78 3.21
N GLN A 100 -1.34 13.68 2.50
CA GLN A 100 -1.08 12.33 2.98
C GLN A 100 0.42 12.02 2.91
N PRO A 101 1.05 11.51 3.99
CA PRO A 101 2.39 10.94 3.94
C PRO A 101 2.40 9.69 3.08
N VAL A 102 3.43 9.56 2.26
CA VAL A 102 3.62 8.43 1.34
C VAL A 102 5.07 7.98 1.35
N MET A 103 5.29 6.74 0.94
CA MET A 103 6.60 6.18 0.66
C MET A 103 6.73 5.97 -0.84
N VAL A 104 7.72 6.62 -1.46
CA VAL A 104 8.10 6.38 -2.87
C VAL A 104 9.16 5.28 -2.89
N HIS A 105 8.86 4.19 -3.56
CA HIS A 105 9.71 3.00 -3.69
C HIS A 105 10.62 3.11 -4.92
N GLY A 106 11.45 4.16 -4.96
CA GLY A 106 12.46 4.33 -6.01
C GLY A 106 13.68 3.43 -5.81
N LYS A 107 14.86 3.86 -6.29
CA LYS A 107 16.14 3.16 -6.04
C LYS A 107 16.43 2.91 -4.55
N ARG A 108 15.85 3.74 -3.70
CA ARG A 108 15.74 3.57 -2.25
C ARG A 108 14.36 4.08 -1.80
N PRO A 109 13.88 3.69 -0.62
CA PRO A 109 12.69 4.30 -0.02
C PRO A 109 12.89 5.81 0.19
N LEU A 110 11.93 6.60 -0.26
CA LEU A 110 11.88 8.05 -0.10
C LEU A 110 10.57 8.46 0.56
N PRO A 111 10.60 8.95 1.82
CA PRO A 111 9.44 9.59 2.42
C PRO A 111 9.04 10.80 1.59
N GLY A 112 7.74 10.93 1.34
CA GLY A 112 7.18 12.03 0.57
C GLY A 112 5.85 12.50 1.15
N LEU A 113 5.42 13.66 0.67
CA LEU A 113 4.13 14.24 1.00
C LEU A 113 3.36 14.52 -0.29
N VAL A 114 2.11 14.08 -0.34
CA VAL A 114 1.22 14.46 -1.43
C VAL A 114 0.85 15.94 -1.28
N SER A 115 1.13 16.71 -2.32
CA SER A 115 0.91 18.14 -2.39
C SER A 115 0.04 18.51 -3.59
N THR A 116 -0.50 19.72 -3.54
CA THR A 116 -1.29 20.31 -4.63
C THR A 116 -0.93 21.77 -4.77
N VAL A 117 -1.29 22.37 -5.91
CA VAL A 117 -1.12 23.81 -6.09
C VAL A 117 -1.90 24.56 -5.00
N PRO A 118 -1.27 25.50 -4.27
CA PRO A 118 -1.92 26.21 -3.19
C PRO A 118 -3.23 26.88 -3.61
N PRO A 119 -4.30 26.83 -2.78
CA PRO A 119 -5.62 27.33 -3.16
C PRO A 119 -5.65 28.81 -3.58
N HIS A 120 -4.77 29.64 -3.01
CA HIS A 120 -4.70 31.07 -3.33
C HIS A 120 -4.08 31.37 -4.70
N LEU A 121 -3.37 30.40 -5.30
CA LEU A 121 -2.82 30.48 -6.66
C LEU A 121 -3.78 29.90 -7.72
N LEU A 122 -4.78 29.12 -7.29
CA LEU A 122 -5.79 28.57 -8.20
C LEU A 122 -6.75 29.66 -8.71
N LYS A 123 -7.26 29.47 -9.93
CA LYS A 123 -8.36 30.29 -10.49
C LYS A 123 -9.64 30.08 -9.66
N ALA A 124 -10.52 31.08 -9.62
CA ALA A 124 -11.71 31.09 -8.77
C ALA A 124 -12.62 29.85 -8.93
N ASP A 125 -12.76 29.33 -10.15
CA ASP A 125 -13.59 28.15 -10.43
C ASP A 125 -12.95 26.83 -9.99
N ALA A 126 -11.62 26.73 -10.04
CA ALA A 126 -10.87 25.56 -9.60
C ALA A 126 -10.89 25.43 -8.07
N ARG A 127 -10.89 26.55 -7.34
CA ARG A 127 -10.98 26.57 -5.85
C ARG A 127 -12.24 25.92 -5.29
N LYS A 128 -13.30 25.80 -6.08
CA LYS A 128 -14.57 25.20 -5.66
C LYS A 128 -14.63 23.69 -5.88
N LYS A 129 -13.59 23.09 -6.47
CA LYS A 129 -13.52 21.68 -6.83
C LYS A 129 -12.43 20.99 -6.02
N TYR A 130 -12.61 19.70 -5.75
CA TYR A 130 -11.53 18.87 -5.24
C TYR A 130 -10.50 18.63 -6.35
N PRO A 131 -9.20 18.57 -6.01
CA PRO A 131 -8.18 18.24 -6.98
C PRO A 131 -8.40 16.82 -7.52
N THR A 132 -8.13 16.68 -8.80
CA THR A 132 -8.04 15.41 -9.52
C THR A 132 -6.64 14.81 -9.33
N PHE A 133 -6.46 13.52 -9.68
CA PHE A 133 -5.14 12.88 -9.61
C PHE A 133 -4.09 13.58 -10.47
N ASP A 134 -4.49 14.20 -11.58
CA ASP A 134 -3.59 14.94 -12.45
C ASP A 134 -3.06 16.23 -11.82
N GLU A 135 -3.72 16.71 -10.76
CA GLU A 135 -3.35 17.89 -9.99
C GLU A 135 -2.63 17.55 -8.67
N LEU A 136 -2.50 16.25 -8.35
CA LEU A 136 -1.68 15.78 -7.24
C LEU A 136 -0.24 15.60 -7.68
N VAL A 137 0.68 16.06 -6.84
CA VAL A 137 2.11 15.80 -6.97
C VAL A 137 2.64 15.25 -5.65
N ILE A 138 3.77 14.57 -5.69
CA ILE A 138 4.49 14.18 -4.48
C ILE A 138 5.80 14.94 -4.44
N ASP A 139 6.08 15.50 -3.26
CA ASP A 139 7.32 16.15 -2.93
C ASP A 139 8.08 15.28 -1.92
N VAL A 140 9.32 14.93 -2.25
CA VAL A 140 10.24 14.16 -1.38
C VAL A 140 11.31 15.05 -0.74
N GLY A 141 11.26 16.36 -0.95
CA GLY A 141 12.14 17.35 -0.33
C GLY A 141 13.58 17.33 -0.83
N LEU A 142 13.84 16.75 -2.00
CA LEU A 142 15.18 16.62 -2.60
C LEU A 142 15.34 17.54 -3.81
N PRO A 143 16.59 17.93 -4.17
CA PRO A 143 16.86 18.66 -5.40
C PRO A 143 16.41 17.89 -6.64
N ALA A 144 15.91 18.60 -7.66
CA ALA A 144 15.37 17.98 -8.88
C ALA A 144 16.31 16.95 -9.55
N ALA A 145 17.62 17.24 -9.58
CA ALA A 145 18.61 16.31 -10.13
C ALA A 145 18.68 15.00 -9.33
N GLU A 146 18.59 15.05 -8.01
CA GLU A 146 18.59 13.86 -7.16
C GLU A 146 17.30 13.05 -7.32
N VAL A 147 16.14 13.73 -7.42
CA VAL A 147 14.87 13.04 -7.66
C VAL A 147 14.90 12.30 -9.00
N ALA A 148 15.39 12.94 -10.06
CA ALA A 148 15.52 12.32 -11.38
C ALA A 148 16.48 11.11 -11.39
N ASP A 149 17.48 11.11 -10.51
CA ASP A 149 18.41 9.99 -10.36
C ASP A 149 17.82 8.84 -9.51
N LEU A 150 16.95 9.13 -8.55
CA LEU A 150 16.42 8.16 -7.59
C LEU A 150 15.06 7.58 -7.95
N VAL A 151 14.27 8.29 -8.77
CA VAL A 151 12.88 7.97 -9.08
C VAL A 151 12.69 7.83 -10.58
N GLN A 152 11.99 6.80 -11.01
CA GLN A 152 11.70 6.48 -12.40
C GLN A 152 10.20 6.31 -12.63
N ILE A 153 9.77 6.54 -13.87
CA ILE A 153 8.39 6.24 -14.29
C ILE A 153 8.11 4.75 -14.04
N GLY A 154 6.97 4.46 -13.40
CA GLY A 154 6.59 3.12 -13.00
C GLY A 154 6.93 2.76 -11.55
N ASP A 155 7.76 3.55 -10.86
CA ASP A 155 8.04 3.31 -9.44
C ASP A 155 6.74 3.39 -8.62
N LEU A 156 6.65 2.54 -7.61
CA LEU A 156 5.47 2.42 -6.78
C LEU A 156 5.50 3.42 -5.65
N ILE A 157 4.31 3.77 -5.18
CA ILE A 157 4.13 4.67 -4.07
C ILE A 157 2.98 4.14 -3.22
N THR A 158 3.18 4.07 -1.91
CA THR A 158 2.16 3.61 -0.96
C THR A 158 1.89 4.69 0.08
N PRO A 159 0.70 4.73 0.67
CA PRO A 159 0.49 5.47 1.92
C PRO A 159 1.53 5.02 2.96
N ASP A 160 2.08 5.98 3.69
CA ASP A 160 3.01 5.71 4.79
C ASP A 160 2.31 6.05 6.11
N VAL A 161 1.56 5.08 6.64
CA VAL A 161 0.72 5.29 7.82
C VAL A 161 1.06 4.29 8.92
N ALA A 162 1.32 4.83 10.11
CA ALA A 162 1.53 4.05 11.31
C ALA A 162 0.19 3.63 11.92
N MET A 163 0.13 2.40 12.45
CA MET A 163 -1.03 1.96 13.22
C MET A 163 -1.06 2.69 14.57
N LEU A 164 -2.16 3.39 14.82
CA LEU A 164 -2.43 4.14 16.05
C LEU A 164 -3.37 3.37 16.98
N GLU A 165 -3.03 3.36 18.26
CA GLU A 165 -3.92 2.89 19.31
C GLU A 165 -4.84 4.03 19.77
N LEU A 166 -6.14 3.81 19.67
CA LEU A 166 -7.16 4.72 20.18
C LEU A 166 -7.69 4.21 21.52
N SER A 167 -8.79 4.79 22.01
CA SER A 167 -9.38 4.39 23.27
C SER A 167 -9.85 2.92 23.27
N GLY A 168 -9.46 2.18 24.31
CA GLY A 168 -9.89 0.81 24.54
C GLY A 168 -9.24 -0.17 23.56
N LYS A 169 -10.06 -0.84 22.74
CA LYS A 169 -9.62 -1.84 21.75
C LYS A 169 -9.73 -1.34 20.30
N LYS A 170 -9.71 -0.03 20.10
CA LYS A 170 -9.88 0.60 18.78
C LYS A 170 -8.51 0.94 18.21
N LEU A 171 -8.32 0.65 16.93
CA LEU A 171 -7.10 0.92 16.18
C LEU A 171 -7.46 1.80 14.97
N ALA A 172 -6.53 2.64 14.54
CA ALA A 172 -6.64 3.44 13.32
C ALA A 172 -5.34 3.37 12.52
N ALA A 173 -5.48 3.49 11.21
CA ALA A 173 -4.43 3.67 10.22
C ALA A 173 -5.09 4.31 8.99
#